data_AF-A0A434TB84-F1
#
_entry.id   AF-A0A434TB84-F1
#
_cell.length_a   1.000
_cell.length_b   1.000
_cell.length_c   1.000
_cell.angle_alpha   90.00
_cell.angle_beta   90.00
_cell.angle_gamma   90.00
#
_symmetry.space_group_name_H-M   'P 1'
#
loop_
_entity.id
_entity.type
_entity.pdbx_description
1 polymer ?
#
loop_
_entity_poly.entity_id
_entity_poly.type
_entity_poly.pdbx_seq_one_letter_code
_entity_poly.pdbx_strand_id
1 'polypeptide(L)'
;LFYTRLTGHGQDGAAMAEGSVNAWINDYEEALAIGRTIGEKVIVIATSTGASLATWAAAQPGASDGVAAIAFISPNFGVKASGAEVLTLPWGREIAELVGGRERSFPARNALHEKFWTTKYPIAAALPMAALTELAYRAPVEKATIPA
;
A
#
# COMPACT_ATOMS: atom_id res chain seq x y z
N LEU A 1 -1.48 8.88 18.89
CA LEU A 1 -1.97 8.16 17.68
C LEU A 1 -1.63 9.02 16.48
N PHE A 2 -1.03 8.43 15.44
CA PHE A 2 -0.65 9.12 14.22
C PHE A 2 -1.20 8.33 13.03
N TYR A 3 -1.78 9.04 12.05
CA TYR A 3 -2.33 8.45 10.84
C TYR A 3 -1.51 8.95 9.66
N THR A 4 -0.71 8.07 9.08
CA THR A 4 0.04 8.42 7.86
C THR A 4 -0.91 8.49 6.68
N ARG A 5 -0.77 9.56 5.88
CA ARG A 5 -1.38 9.66 4.56
C ARG A 5 -0.31 9.28 3.55
N LEU A 6 -0.42 8.08 2.98
CA LEU A 6 0.53 7.62 1.96
C LEU A 6 0.54 8.57 0.76
N THR A 7 1.72 8.75 0.18
CA THR A 7 1.95 9.55 -1.02
C THR A 7 0.97 9.16 -2.12
N GLY A 8 0.38 10.17 -2.75
CA GLY A 8 -0.69 10.06 -3.75
C GLY A 8 -2.10 9.77 -3.20
N HIS A 9 -2.28 9.54 -1.88
CA HIS A 9 -3.59 9.27 -1.29
C HIS A 9 -4.22 10.49 -0.60
N GLY A 10 -5.55 10.45 -0.47
CA GLY A 10 -6.33 11.50 0.20
C GLY A 10 -6.40 12.82 -0.58
N GLN A 11 -6.19 12.77 -1.90
CA GLN A 11 -6.22 13.89 -2.83
C GLN A 11 -7.16 13.56 -4.01
N ASP A 12 -6.90 14.12 -5.20
CA ASP A 12 -7.63 13.80 -6.42
C ASP A 12 -7.15 12.50 -7.10
N GLY A 13 -7.82 12.12 -8.19
CA GLY A 13 -7.48 10.92 -8.95
C GLY A 13 -6.11 10.98 -9.64
N ALA A 14 -5.67 12.15 -10.08
CA ALA A 14 -4.39 12.29 -10.76
C ALA A 14 -3.22 12.08 -9.78
N ALA A 15 -3.32 12.62 -8.57
CA ALA A 15 -2.33 12.49 -7.51
C ALA A 15 -2.06 11.02 -7.13
N MET A 16 -3.01 10.10 -7.31
CA MET A 16 -2.78 8.67 -7.05
C MET A 16 -1.63 8.08 -7.87
N ALA A 17 -1.34 8.65 -9.05
CA ALA A 17 -0.22 8.22 -9.89
C ALA A 17 1.16 8.67 -9.37
N GLU A 18 1.20 9.54 -8.36
CA GLU A 18 2.44 9.96 -7.69
C GLU A 18 2.93 8.94 -6.65
N GLY A 19 2.06 8.00 -6.24
CA GLY A 19 2.42 6.91 -5.36
C GLY A 19 3.48 6.00 -5.98
N SER A 20 4.41 5.52 -5.15
CA SER A 20 5.38 4.50 -5.54
C SER A 20 5.70 3.61 -4.33
N VAL A 21 6.25 2.42 -4.57
CA VAL A 21 6.69 1.53 -3.49
C VAL A 21 7.67 2.25 -2.56
N ASN A 22 8.67 2.94 -3.13
CA ASN A 22 9.65 3.70 -2.36
C ASN A 22 9.01 4.84 -1.56
N ALA A 23 8.08 5.59 -2.15
CA ALA A 23 7.39 6.67 -1.44
C ALA A 23 6.62 6.13 -0.24
N TRP A 24 5.87 5.04 -0.41
CA TRP A 24 5.10 4.46 0.69
C TRP A 24 5.98 3.85 1.79
N ILE A 25 7.13 3.27 1.45
CA ILE A 25 8.13 2.84 2.43
C ILE A 25 8.63 4.04 3.24
N ASN A 26 8.97 5.15 2.58
CA ASN A 26 9.41 6.37 3.27
C ASN A 26 8.31 6.95 4.17
N ASP A 27 7.05 6.98 3.70
CA ASP A 27 5.90 7.44 4.49
C ASP A 27 5.67 6.57 5.74
N TYR A 28 5.95 5.27 5.64
CA TYR A 28 5.88 4.33 6.76
C TYR A 28 7.02 4.53 7.75
N GLU A 29 8.26 4.72 7.27
CA GLU A 29 9.40 5.04 8.12
C GLU A 29 9.20 6.36 8.88
N GLU A 30 8.66 7.38 8.21
CA GLU A 30 8.26 8.64 8.86
C GLU A 30 7.19 8.40 9.95
N ALA A 31 6.17 7.59 9.64
CA ALA A 31 5.14 7.23 10.62
C ALA A 31 5.71 6.54 11.86
N LEU A 32 6.67 5.63 11.67
CA LEU A 32 7.36 4.96 12.78
C LEU A 32 8.24 5.93 13.57
N ALA A 33 8.96 6.85 12.90
CA ALA A 33 9.74 7.89 13.56
C ALA A 33 8.84 8.76 14.46
N ILE A 34 7.73 9.25 13.92
CA ILE A 34 6.74 10.03 14.68
C ILE A 34 6.17 9.20 15.83
N GLY A 35 5.80 7.94 15.58
CA GLY A 35 5.31 7.01 16.60
C GLY A 35 6.27 6.85 17.78
N ARG A 36 7.57 6.70 17.50
CA ARG A 36 8.63 6.64 18.51
C ARG A 36 8.84 7.97 19.25
N THR A 37 8.59 9.10 18.59
CA THR A 37 8.68 10.42 19.23
C THR A 37 7.52 10.68 20.19
N ILE A 38 6.30 10.26 19.84
CA ILE A 38 5.09 10.62 20.60
C ILE A 38 4.63 9.55 21.60
N GLY A 39 5.29 8.39 21.65
CA GLY A 39 4.85 7.26 22.48
C GLY A 39 5.99 6.38 22.97
N GLU A 40 5.75 5.66 24.07
CA GLU A 40 6.72 4.75 24.68
C GLU A 40 6.80 3.38 23.97
N LYS A 41 5.71 2.97 23.30
CA LYS A 41 5.60 1.74 22.52
C LYS A 41 4.84 2.03 21.23
N VAL A 42 5.34 1.51 20.12
CA VAL A 42 4.70 1.65 18.80
C VAL A 42 3.97 0.36 18.46
N ILE A 43 2.67 0.47 18.15
CA ILE A 43 1.87 -0.60 17.57
C ILE A 43 1.43 -0.12 16.19
N VAL A 44 1.68 -0.94 15.17
CA VAL A 44 1.26 -0.65 13.79
C VAL A 44 -0.08 -1.32 13.54
N ILE A 45 -1.12 -0.55 13.24
CA ILE A 45 -2.41 -1.09 12.79
C ILE A 45 -2.50 -0.86 11.28
N ALA A 46 -2.54 -1.96 10.52
CA ALA A 46 -2.36 -1.90 9.08
C ALA A 46 -3.52 -2.59 8.34
N THR A 47 -4.08 -1.91 7.35
CA THR A 47 -5.24 -2.40 6.58
C THR A 47 -4.89 -2.57 5.10
N SER A 48 -5.31 -3.68 4.49
CA SER A 48 -5.15 -3.93 3.05
C SER A 48 -3.71 -3.72 2.56
N THR A 49 -3.46 -2.82 1.59
CA THR A 49 -2.11 -2.50 1.08
C THR A 49 -1.16 -1.99 2.18
N GLY A 50 -1.68 -1.31 3.21
CA GLY A 50 -0.86 -0.92 4.36
C GLY A 50 -0.34 -2.14 5.14
N ALA A 51 -1.09 -3.25 5.15
CA ALA A 51 -0.62 -4.50 5.74
C ALA A 51 0.47 -5.16 4.89
N SER A 52 0.37 -5.12 3.55
CA SER A 52 1.43 -5.57 2.65
C SER A 52 2.74 -4.84 2.96
N LEU A 53 2.66 -3.51 3.12
CA LEU A 53 3.79 -2.67 3.48
C LEU A 53 4.41 -3.07 4.82
N ALA A 54 3.58 -3.19 5.85
CA ALA A 54 4.03 -3.57 7.18
C ALA A 54 4.61 -5.00 7.23
N THR A 55 4.05 -5.95 6.48
CA THR A 55 4.59 -7.32 6.36
C THR A 55 5.97 -7.32 5.69
N TRP A 56 6.13 -6.60 4.56
CA TRP A 56 7.42 -6.51 3.90
C TRP A 56 8.47 -5.84 4.81
N ALA A 57 8.09 -4.74 5.48
CA ALA A 57 8.97 -4.00 6.39
C ALA A 57 9.37 -4.82 7.62
N ALA A 58 8.46 -5.62 8.18
CA ALA A 58 8.76 -6.50 9.33
C ALA A 58 9.81 -7.57 9.01
N ALA A 59 9.97 -7.94 7.73
CA ALA A 59 10.98 -8.88 7.26
C ALA A 59 12.31 -8.23 6.84
N GLN A 60 12.39 -6.89 6.81
CA GLN A 60 13.62 -6.18 6.48
C GLN A 60 14.43 -5.83 7.74
N PRO A 61 15.76 -5.99 7.73
CA PRO A 61 16.60 -5.55 8.84
C PRO A 61 16.43 -4.05 9.11
N GLY A 62 16.11 -3.68 10.35
CA GLY A 62 16.04 -2.27 10.81
C GLY A 62 14.75 -1.52 10.48
N ALA A 63 13.97 -1.97 9.48
CA ALA A 63 12.84 -1.18 8.95
C ALA A 63 11.65 -1.04 9.91
N SER A 64 11.53 -1.91 10.91
CA SER A 64 10.48 -1.85 11.94
C SER A 64 11.05 -1.79 13.37
N ASP A 65 12.25 -1.24 13.53
CA ASP A 65 12.91 -1.11 14.83
C ASP A 65 12.07 -0.30 15.83
N GLY A 66 11.83 -0.89 17.00
CA GLY A 66 11.01 -0.28 18.06
C GLY A 66 9.51 -0.49 17.92
N VAL A 67 9.04 -1.24 16.91
CA VAL A 67 7.64 -1.70 16.83
C VAL A 67 7.43 -2.88 17.78
N ALA A 68 6.46 -2.75 18.68
CA ALA A 68 6.13 -3.75 19.68
C ALA A 68 5.19 -4.85 19.15
N ALA A 69 4.27 -4.49 18.25
CA ALA A 69 3.34 -5.41 17.61
C ALA A 69 2.77 -4.79 16.32
N ILE A 70 2.26 -5.65 15.44
CA ILE A 70 1.47 -5.27 14.27
C ILE A 70 0.07 -5.87 14.43
N ALA A 71 -0.96 -5.17 13.98
CA ALA A 71 -2.31 -5.70 13.89
C ALA A 71 -2.77 -5.60 12.44
N PHE A 72 -2.91 -6.75 11.78
CA PHE A 72 -3.37 -6.82 10.40
C PHE A 72 -4.89 -6.86 10.29
N ILE A 73 -5.43 -5.97 9.45
CA ILE A 73 -6.85 -5.93 9.12
C ILE A 73 -6.99 -6.19 7.62
N SER A 74 -7.55 -7.36 7.27
CA SER A 74 -7.77 -7.79 5.88
C SER A 74 -6.52 -7.56 4.99
N PRO A 75 -5.38 -8.20 5.31
CA PRO A 75 -4.13 -7.94 4.61
C PRO A 75 -4.20 -8.32 3.14
N ASN A 76 -3.57 -7.50 2.29
CA ASN A 76 -3.53 -7.74 0.85
C ASN A 76 -2.20 -8.41 0.46
N PHE A 77 -2.19 -9.73 0.25
CA PHE A 77 -1.00 -10.45 -0.23
C PHE A 77 -1.13 -10.90 -1.68
N GLY A 78 -2.06 -10.30 -2.43
CA GLY A 78 -2.25 -10.59 -3.84
C GLY A 78 -3.55 -10.01 -4.38
N VAL A 79 -3.49 -9.51 -5.61
CA VAL A 79 -4.65 -8.94 -6.28
C VAL A 79 -5.45 -10.05 -6.95
N LYS A 80 -6.62 -10.38 -6.38
CA LYS A 80 -7.53 -11.37 -6.94
C LYS A 80 -8.39 -10.78 -8.07
N ALA A 81 -7.77 -10.48 -9.20
CA ALA A 81 -8.46 -10.05 -10.42
C ALA A 81 -7.79 -10.66 -11.66
N SER A 82 -8.58 -11.06 -12.65
CA SER A 82 -8.05 -11.59 -13.91
C SER A 82 -7.19 -10.54 -14.61
N GLY A 83 -5.96 -10.93 -14.99
CA GLY A 83 -5.00 -10.04 -15.65
C GLY A 83 -4.28 -9.09 -14.71
N ALA A 84 -4.47 -9.20 -13.38
CA ALA A 84 -3.72 -8.39 -12.42
C ALA A 84 -2.22 -8.65 -12.47
N GLU A 85 -1.80 -9.83 -12.91
CA GLU A 85 -0.38 -10.18 -13.07
C GLU A 85 0.34 -9.26 -14.07
N VAL A 86 -0.39 -8.70 -15.05
CA VAL A 86 0.17 -7.75 -16.02
C VAL A 86 0.79 -6.53 -15.34
N LEU A 87 0.25 -6.10 -14.19
CA LEU A 87 0.71 -4.91 -13.48
C LEU A 87 2.16 -5.02 -12.96
N THR A 88 2.71 -6.24 -12.85
CA THR A 88 4.07 -6.47 -12.37
C THR A 88 5.02 -7.07 -13.41
N LEU A 89 4.55 -7.31 -14.64
CA LEU A 89 5.39 -7.74 -15.75
C LEU A 89 6.24 -6.59 -16.32
N PRO A 90 7.34 -6.90 -17.04
CA PRO A 90 7.99 -5.93 -17.91
C PRO A 90 6.98 -5.25 -18.84
N TRP A 91 7.08 -3.93 -19.00
CA TRP A 91 6.11 -3.10 -19.74
C TRP A 91 4.67 -3.21 -19.24
N GLY A 92 4.47 -3.63 -17.98
CA GLY A 92 3.14 -3.83 -17.39
C GLY A 92 2.26 -2.59 -17.45
N ARG A 93 2.86 -1.40 -17.36
CA ARG A 93 2.14 -0.12 -17.49
C ARG A 93 1.56 0.03 -18.89
N GLU A 94 2.42 -0.08 -19.90
CA GLU A 94 2.06 0.11 -21.30
C GLU A 94 1.00 -0.92 -21.73
N ILE A 95 1.15 -2.18 -21.30
CA ILE A 95 0.19 -3.24 -21.57
C ILE A 95 -1.14 -2.96 -20.85
N ALA A 96 -1.10 -2.57 -19.57
CA ALA A 96 -2.31 -2.24 -18.81
C ALA A 96 -3.06 -1.05 -19.42
N GLU A 97 -2.35 0.00 -19.82
CA GLU A 97 -2.94 1.17 -20.50
C GLU A 97 -3.53 0.79 -21.87
N LEU A 98 -2.90 -0.12 -22.60
CA LEU A 98 -3.38 -0.58 -23.91
C LEU A 98 -4.66 -1.42 -23.79
N VAL A 99 -4.73 -2.33 -22.81
CA VAL A 99 -5.83 -3.28 -22.66
C VAL A 99 -6.98 -2.68 -21.84
N GLY A 100 -6.66 -1.99 -20.75
CA GLY A 100 -7.62 -1.46 -19.77
C GLY A 100 -7.93 0.03 -19.94
N GLY A 101 -7.24 0.72 -20.85
CA GLY A 101 -7.29 2.18 -20.99
C GLY A 101 -6.40 2.90 -19.97
N ARG A 102 -6.16 4.20 -20.21
CA ARG A 102 -5.30 5.03 -19.35
C ARG A 102 -5.87 5.30 -17.96
N GLU A 103 -7.18 5.24 -17.82
CA GLU A 103 -7.89 5.51 -16.57
C GLU A 103 -8.75 4.31 -16.18
N ARG A 104 -8.70 3.97 -14.90
CA ARG A 104 -9.63 3.05 -14.27
C ARG A 104 -10.77 3.86 -13.65
N SER A 105 -12.01 3.42 -13.85
CA SER A 105 -13.16 4.01 -13.17
C SER A 105 -14.20 2.95 -12.76
N PHE A 106 -14.99 3.25 -11.76
CA PHE A 106 -16.12 2.42 -11.32
C PHE A 106 -17.24 3.29 -10.74
N PRO A 107 -18.51 2.87 -10.84
CA PRO A 107 -19.62 3.64 -10.28
C PRO A 107 -19.53 3.66 -8.74
N ALA A 108 -19.80 4.83 -8.16
CA ALA A 108 -20.06 4.94 -6.74
C ALA A 108 -21.33 4.14 -6.38
N ARG A 109 -21.40 3.69 -5.12
CA ARG A 109 -22.51 2.86 -4.62
C ARG A 109 -23.62 3.70 -4.00
N ASN A 110 -23.28 4.89 -3.52
CA ASN A 110 -24.16 5.90 -2.91
C ASN A 110 -23.37 7.21 -2.77
N ALA A 111 -24.04 8.27 -2.32
CA ALA A 111 -23.45 9.61 -2.18
C ALA A 111 -22.26 9.68 -1.19
N LEU A 112 -22.25 8.85 -0.13
CA LEU A 112 -21.12 8.80 0.80
C LEU A 112 -19.90 8.12 0.17
N HIS A 113 -20.12 7.05 -0.61
CA HIS A 113 -19.05 6.40 -1.37
C HIS A 113 -18.44 7.39 -2.37
N GLU A 114 -19.27 8.13 -3.12
CA GLU A 114 -18.79 9.16 -4.05
C GLU A 114 -18.01 10.27 -3.35
N LYS A 115 -18.47 10.72 -2.18
CA LYS A 115 -17.81 11.77 -1.41
C LYS A 115 -16.43 11.38 -0.89
N PHE A 116 -16.24 10.11 -0.50
CA PHE A 116 -15.04 9.68 0.22
C PHE A 116 -14.10 8.77 -0.59
N TRP A 117 -14.52 8.27 -1.75
CA TRP A 117 -13.67 7.46 -2.62
C TRP A 117 -13.31 8.18 -3.91
N THR A 118 -12.04 8.03 -4.29
CA THR A 118 -11.58 8.28 -5.64
C THR A 118 -12.05 7.15 -6.56
N THR A 119 -13.14 7.39 -7.28
CA THR A 119 -13.77 6.39 -8.17
C THR A 119 -13.20 6.37 -9.58
N LYS A 120 -12.36 7.33 -9.93
CA LYS A 120 -11.69 7.46 -11.22
C LYS A 120 -10.25 7.93 -11.03
N TYR A 121 -9.29 7.20 -11.59
CA TYR A 121 -7.85 7.50 -11.46
C TYR A 121 -7.03 6.81 -12.57
N PRO A 122 -5.78 7.25 -12.84
CA PRO A 122 -4.91 6.62 -13.82
C PRO A 122 -4.63 5.15 -13.48
N ILE A 123 -4.69 4.25 -14.47
CA ILE A 123 -4.41 2.83 -14.24
C ILE A 123 -2.98 2.61 -13.70
N ALA A 124 -2.07 3.54 -14.02
CA ALA A 124 -0.70 3.58 -13.51
C ALA A 124 -0.62 3.54 -11.97
N ALA A 125 -1.62 4.08 -11.26
CA ALA A 125 -1.67 4.05 -9.80
C ALA A 125 -1.84 2.64 -9.22
N ALA A 126 -2.30 1.66 -10.01
CA ALA A 126 -2.44 0.28 -9.56
C ALA A 126 -1.10 -0.48 -9.53
N LEU A 127 -0.09 -0.03 -10.27
CA LEU A 127 1.19 -0.73 -10.41
C LEU A 127 1.97 -0.78 -9.08
N PRO A 128 2.19 0.34 -8.37
CA PRO A 128 2.90 0.29 -7.09
C PRO A 128 2.17 -0.57 -6.06
N MET A 129 0.83 -0.59 -6.08
CA MET A 129 0.04 -1.45 -5.22
C MET A 129 0.29 -2.93 -5.54
N ALA A 130 0.22 -3.33 -6.81
CA ALA A 130 0.51 -4.70 -7.21
C ALA A 130 1.95 -5.11 -6.86
N ALA A 131 2.94 -4.26 -7.16
CA ALA A 131 4.34 -4.51 -6.84
C ALA A 131 4.57 -4.68 -5.33
N LEU A 132 3.96 -3.84 -4.50
CA LEU A 132 4.07 -3.96 -3.04
C LEU A 132 3.42 -5.25 -2.53
N THR A 133 2.27 -5.65 -3.07
CA THR A 133 1.63 -6.91 -2.68
C THR A 133 2.48 -8.12 -3.04
N GLU A 134 3.17 -8.09 -4.18
CA GLU A 134 4.11 -9.14 -4.60
C GLU A 134 5.35 -9.18 -3.71
N LEU A 135 5.89 -8.02 -3.32
CA LEU A 135 6.99 -7.93 -2.35
C LEU A 135 6.59 -8.50 -0.99
N ALA A 136 5.39 -8.19 -0.50
CA ALA A 136 4.88 -8.72 0.76
C ALA A 136 4.67 -10.23 0.69
N TYR A 137 4.12 -10.74 -0.42
CA TYR A 137 3.91 -12.18 -0.63
C TYR A 137 5.24 -12.97 -0.65
N ARG A 138 6.31 -12.35 -1.18
CA ARG A 138 7.65 -12.96 -1.25
C ARG A 138 8.54 -12.64 -0.04
N ALA A 139 8.05 -11.87 0.92
CA ALA A 139 8.85 -11.49 2.08
C ALA A 139 9.24 -12.74 2.89
N PRO A 140 10.49 -12.84 3.36
CA PRO A 140 10.93 -13.93 4.23
C PRO A 140 10.37 -13.73 5.64
N VAL A 141 9.05 -13.91 5.79
CA VAL A 141 8.30 -13.62 7.02
C VAL A 141 8.77 -14.46 8.21
N GLU A 142 9.42 -15.59 7.97
CA GLU A 142 10.10 -16.39 8.99
C GLU A 142 11.23 -15.65 9.70
N LYS A 143 11.73 -14.55 9.12
CA LYS A 143 12.75 -13.67 9.74
C LYS A 143 12.13 -12.54 10.57
N ALA A 144 10.82 -12.32 10.46
CA ALA A 144 10.15 -11.29 11.25
C ALA A 144 10.10 -11.71 12.73
N THR A 145 10.51 -10.82 13.62
CA THR A 145 10.54 -11.05 15.07
C THR A 145 9.42 -10.32 15.81
N ILE A 146 8.69 -9.45 15.12
CA ILE A 146 7.60 -8.65 15.66
C ILE A 146 6.31 -9.48 15.62
N PRO A 147 5.58 -9.63 16.75
CA PRO A 147 4.30 -10.33 16.75
C PRO A 147 3.26 -9.57 15.91
N ALA A 148 2.48 -10.31 15.12
CA ALA A 148 1.49 -9.76 14.19
C ALA A 148 0.19 -10.59 14.14
#